data_AF-A0A7C7KPX5-F1
#
_entry.id   AF-A0A7C7KPX5-F1
#
_cell.length_a   1.000
_cell.length_b   1.000
_cell.length_c   1.000
_cell.angle_alpha   90.00
_cell.angle_beta   90.00
_cell.angle_gamma   90.00
#
_symmetry.space_group_name_H-M   'P 1'
#
loop_
_entity.id
_entity.type
_entity.pdbx_description
1 polymer ?
#
loop_
_entity_poly.entity_id
_entity_poly.type
_entity_poly.pdbx_seq_one_letter_code
_entity_poly.pdbx_strand_id
1 'polypeptide(L)'
;MKFFIDTANIEEIKTALSWGLIDGVTTNPTLIAKTKRPFWDVVKDIFLLAQDKEFPISVEVIGMKNGKLDSEAMIKEAFTFVKFLKEHNLNVNNLVVKIPMSLEGLKAVKIAGFGTYKVAKRKARVGRNPRTWESIQ
;
A
#
# COMPACT_ATOMS: atom_id res chain seq x y z
N MET A 1 5.49 17.99 -4.07
CA MET A 1 5.21 16.74 -4.83
C MET A 1 6.02 15.64 -4.17
N LYS A 2 5.50 14.42 -4.02
CA LYS A 2 6.25 13.28 -3.47
C LYS A 2 6.50 12.23 -4.57
N PHE A 3 7.67 11.62 -4.58
CA PHE A 3 8.08 10.58 -5.53
C PHE A 3 8.27 9.25 -4.83
N PHE A 4 7.70 8.19 -5.39
CA PHE A 4 7.80 6.84 -4.85
C PHE A 4 8.37 5.92 -5.91
N ILE A 5 9.29 5.04 -5.52
CA ILE A 5 9.75 3.96 -6.40
C ILE A 5 8.89 2.72 -6.20
N ASP A 6 8.43 2.11 -7.29
CA ASP A 6 7.61 0.89 -7.27
C ASP A 6 8.48 -0.33 -7.56
N THR A 7 9.16 -0.84 -6.53
CA THR A 7 10.05 -2.01 -6.65
C THR A 7 10.22 -2.69 -5.30
N ALA A 8 10.62 -3.97 -5.33
CA ALA A 8 11.08 -4.71 -4.16
C ALA A 8 12.58 -5.10 -4.27
N ASN A 9 13.27 -4.64 -5.32
CA ASN A 9 14.70 -4.87 -5.51
C ASN A 9 15.52 -3.92 -4.63
N ILE A 10 16.30 -4.48 -3.72
CA ILE A 10 17.10 -3.73 -2.74
C ILE A 10 18.14 -2.81 -3.41
N GLU A 11 18.76 -3.23 -4.52
CA GLU A 11 19.77 -2.42 -5.19
C GLU A 11 19.16 -1.24 -5.96
N GLU A 12 17.98 -1.42 -6.54
CA GLU A 12 17.23 -0.33 -7.17
C GLU A 12 16.81 0.72 -6.12
N ILE A 13 16.36 0.28 -4.95
CA ILE A 13 15.98 1.19 -3.86
C ILE A 13 17.20 1.95 -3.33
N LYS A 14 18.33 1.28 -3.08
CA LYS A 14 19.59 1.92 -2.68
C LYS A 14 20.04 2.98 -3.69
N THR A 15 19.97 2.64 -4.98
CA THR A 15 20.33 3.55 -6.07
C THR A 15 19.40 4.77 -6.10
N ALA A 16 18.09 4.57 -5.97
CA ALA A 16 17.14 5.68 -5.95
C ALA A 16 17.27 6.56 -4.69
N LEU A 17 17.59 5.95 -3.54
CA LEU A 17 17.93 6.69 -2.32
C LEU A 17 19.20 7.51 -2.48
N SER A 18 20.23 7.02 -3.18
CA SER A 18 21.48 7.76 -3.38
C SER A 18 21.31 8.99 -4.29
N TRP A 19 20.31 8.97 -5.18
CA TRP A 19 19.94 10.15 -5.95
C TRP A 19 19.25 11.23 -5.11
N GLY A 20 18.70 10.88 -3.94
CA GLY A 20 17.95 11.81 -3.09
C GLY A 20 16.63 12.29 -3.69
N LEU A 21 16.06 11.52 -4.64
CA LEU A 21 14.87 11.93 -5.41
C LEU A 21 13.57 11.27 -4.95
N ILE A 22 13.63 10.24 -4.09
CA ILE A 22 12.46 9.48 -3.66
C ILE A 22 12.11 9.78 -2.20
N ASP A 23 10.81 9.84 -1.94
CA ASP A 23 10.20 10.07 -0.62
C ASP A 23 9.66 8.78 0.01
N GLY A 24 9.58 7.68 -0.77
CA GLY A 24 9.07 6.41 -0.28
C GLY A 24 9.21 5.26 -1.28
N VAL A 25 8.78 4.07 -0.85
CA VAL A 25 8.75 2.84 -1.67
C VAL A 25 7.34 2.28 -1.69
N THR A 26 6.88 1.85 -2.87
CA THR A 26 5.68 1.02 -2.99
C THR A 26 6.06 -0.40 -3.40
N THR A 27 5.42 -1.38 -2.77
CA THR A 27 5.56 -2.79 -3.14
C THR A 27 4.20 -3.41 -3.39
N ASN A 28 4.21 -4.59 -4.00
CA ASN A 28 3.07 -5.47 -4.11
C ASN A 28 3.56 -6.93 -4.09
N PRO A 29 2.69 -7.93 -3.92
CA PRO A 29 3.10 -9.33 -3.79
C PRO A 29 3.89 -9.82 -5.01
N THR A 30 3.54 -9.35 -6.21
CA THR A 30 4.23 -9.73 -7.45
C THR A 30 5.65 -9.19 -7.51
N LEU A 31 5.89 -7.95 -7.11
CA LEU A 31 7.24 -7.37 -7.06
C LEU A 31 8.13 -8.11 -6.05
N ILE A 32 7.60 -8.42 -4.87
CA ILE A 32 8.35 -9.17 -3.86
C ILE A 32 8.64 -10.59 -4.37
N ALA A 33 7.66 -11.27 -4.98
CA ALA A 33 7.86 -12.60 -5.56
C ALA A 33 8.94 -12.64 -6.65
N LYS A 34 9.06 -11.58 -7.47
CA LYS A 34 10.10 -11.48 -8.51
C LYS A 34 11.53 -11.46 -7.94
N THR A 35 11.72 -11.07 -6.68
CA THR A 35 13.03 -11.12 -6.02
C THR A 35 13.51 -12.55 -5.78
N LYS A 36 12.60 -13.54 -5.78
CA LYS A 36 12.86 -14.95 -5.44
C LYS A 36 13.46 -15.15 -4.03
N ARG A 37 13.26 -14.18 -3.15
CA ARG A 37 13.70 -14.22 -1.74
C ARG A 37 12.50 -14.44 -0.82
N PRO A 38 12.72 -14.92 0.42
CA PRO A 38 11.66 -15.00 1.41
C PRO A 38 11.01 -13.63 1.64
N PHE A 39 9.68 -13.61 1.70
CA PHE A 39 8.88 -12.38 1.79
C PHE A 39 9.34 -11.46 2.93
N TRP A 40 9.49 -12.02 4.14
CA TRP A 40 9.85 -11.26 5.33
C TRP A 40 11.28 -10.72 5.30
N ASP A 41 12.21 -11.42 4.64
CA ASP A 41 13.58 -10.94 4.47
C ASP A 41 13.60 -9.70 3.57
N VAL A 42 12.84 -9.71 2.48
CA VAL A 42 12.72 -8.56 1.58
C VAL A 42 12.08 -7.37 2.29
N VAL A 43 10.98 -7.58 3.02
CA VAL A 43 10.34 -6.52 3.80
C VAL A 43 11.30 -5.94 4.82
N LYS A 44 12.00 -6.79 5.59
CA LYS A 44 13.00 -6.36 6.57
C LYS A 44 14.09 -5.49 5.94
N ASP A 45 14.66 -5.93 4.82
CA ASP A 45 15.73 -5.21 4.14
C ASP A 45 15.24 -3.83 3.65
N ILE A 46 14.04 -3.72 3.08
CA ILE A 46 13.48 -2.44 2.63
C ILE A 46 13.33 -1.46 3.80
N PHE A 47 12.83 -1.93 4.95
CA PHE A 47 12.69 -1.09 6.15
C PHE A 47 14.04 -0.67 6.74
N LEU A 48 15.04 -1.55 6.71
CA LEU A 48 16.40 -1.22 7.17
C LEU A 48 17.03 -0.08 6.36
N LEU A 49 16.77 0.02 5.05
CA LEU A 49 17.28 1.10 4.19
C LEU A 49 16.78 2.50 4.60
N ALA A 50 15.69 2.57 5.35
CA ALA A 50 15.05 3.82 5.75
C ALA A 50 14.81 3.91 7.27
N GLN A 51 15.56 3.15 8.06
CA GLN A 51 15.40 3.08 9.51
C GLN A 51 15.56 4.45 10.21
N ASP A 52 16.44 5.29 9.67
CA ASP A 52 16.89 6.57 10.23
C ASP A 52 16.10 7.79 9.73
N LYS A 53 15.02 7.58 8.95
CA LYS A 53 14.29 8.66 8.28
C LYS A 53 12.79 8.38 8.19
N GLU A 54 12.01 9.47 8.07
CA GLU A 54 10.59 9.39 7.73
C GLU A 54 10.45 9.06 6.24
N PHE A 55 10.00 7.84 5.94
CA PHE A 55 10.01 7.32 4.59
C PHE A 55 8.95 6.24 4.43
N PRO A 56 7.77 6.57 3.89
CA PRO A 56 6.67 5.62 3.82
C PRO A 56 6.99 4.44 2.89
N ILE A 57 6.85 3.23 3.43
CA ILE A 57 7.03 1.96 2.74
C ILE A 57 5.68 1.27 2.69
N SER A 58 5.16 1.15 1.47
CA SER A 58 3.84 0.57 1.24
C SER A 58 3.94 -0.93 0.96
N VAL A 59 3.33 -1.75 1.82
CA VAL A 59 3.21 -3.22 1.66
C VAL A 59 1.75 -3.61 1.57
N GLU A 60 1.42 -4.60 0.73
CA GLU A 60 0.03 -4.97 0.42
C GLU A 60 -0.40 -6.26 1.11
N VAL A 61 -1.60 -6.24 1.68
CA VAL A 61 -2.26 -7.43 2.23
C VAL A 61 -2.91 -8.26 1.14
N ILE A 62 -2.99 -9.56 1.35
CA ILE A 62 -3.71 -10.49 0.47
C ILE A 62 -5.17 -10.54 0.92
N GLY A 63 -5.41 -10.68 2.23
CA GLY A 63 -6.74 -10.53 2.81
C GLY A 63 -7.73 -11.61 2.40
N MET A 64 -7.27 -12.83 2.19
CA MET A 64 -8.10 -13.93 1.69
C MET A 64 -8.48 -14.92 2.80
N LYS A 65 -9.78 -15.23 2.90
CA LYS A 65 -10.34 -16.24 3.81
C LYS A 65 -11.29 -17.12 3.00
N ASN A 66 -11.05 -18.44 2.97
CA ASN A 66 -11.84 -19.40 2.19
C ASN A 66 -12.00 -19.01 0.70
N GLY A 67 -10.92 -18.51 0.09
CA GLY A 67 -10.90 -18.13 -1.33
C GLY A 67 -11.64 -16.83 -1.67
N LYS A 68 -12.04 -16.03 -0.67
CA LYS A 68 -12.69 -14.73 -0.87
C LYS A 68 -11.96 -13.65 -0.07
N LEU A 69 -12.06 -12.41 -0.54
CA LEU A 69 -11.60 -11.24 0.22
C LEU A 69 -12.39 -11.15 1.52
N ASP A 70 -11.71 -10.83 2.62
CA ASP A 70 -12.27 -10.75 3.96
C ASP A 70 -11.58 -9.64 4.76
N SER A 71 -12.40 -8.80 5.39
CA SER A 71 -11.90 -7.62 6.11
C SER A 71 -11.10 -7.98 7.37
N GLU A 72 -11.50 -9.00 8.11
CA GLU A 72 -10.79 -9.45 9.32
C GLU A 72 -9.42 -10.04 8.97
N ALA A 73 -9.34 -10.81 7.88
CA ALA A 73 -8.09 -11.34 7.37
C ALA A 73 -7.10 -10.22 7.01
N MET A 74 -7.57 -9.18 6.29
CA MET A 74 -6.76 -7.99 5.95
C MET A 74 -6.22 -7.29 7.20
N ILE A 75 -7.07 -7.08 8.21
CA ILE A 75 -6.67 -6.43 9.46
C ILE A 75 -5.63 -7.29 10.20
N LYS A 76 -5.85 -8.60 10.27
CA LYS A 76 -4.92 -9.53 10.93
C LYS A 76 -3.54 -9.51 10.25
N GLU A 77 -3.51 -9.56 8.92
CA GLU A 77 -2.27 -9.45 8.14
C GLU A 77 -1.57 -8.10 8.37
N ALA A 78 -2.32 -6.99 8.40
CA ALA A 78 -1.80 -5.67 8.73
C ALA A 78 -1.10 -5.67 10.12
N PHE A 79 -1.73 -6.28 11.12
CA PHE A 79 -1.12 -6.44 12.46
C PHE A 79 0.09 -7.36 12.46
N THR A 80 0.17 -8.35 11.57
CA THR A 80 1.36 -9.18 11.41
C THR A 80 2.56 -8.34 10.96
N PHE A 81 2.39 -7.40 10.03
CA PHE A 81 3.47 -6.46 9.67
C PHE A 81 3.91 -5.62 10.88
N VAL A 82 2.97 -5.03 11.60
CA VAL A 82 3.29 -4.21 12.80
C VAL A 82 4.08 -5.03 13.82
N LYS A 83 3.63 -6.26 14.09
CA LYS A 83 4.29 -7.16 15.03
C LYS A 83 5.71 -7.51 14.55
N PHE A 84 5.85 -7.92 13.28
CA PHE A 84 7.14 -8.25 12.68
C PHE A 84 8.15 -7.11 12.79
N LEU A 85 7.74 -5.88 12.44
CA LEU A 85 8.60 -4.71 12.51
C LEU A 85 9.03 -4.39 13.95
N LYS A 86 8.12 -4.50 14.93
CA LYS A 86 8.44 -4.31 16.34
C LYS A 86 9.43 -5.35 16.87
N GLU A 87 9.21 -6.62 16.55
CA GLU A 87 10.09 -7.73 16.95
C GLU A 87 11.51 -7.61 16.38
N HIS A 88 11.66 -6.94 15.23
CA HIS A 88 12.94 -6.70 14.58
C HIS A 88 13.51 -5.29 14.85
N ASN A 89 12.93 -4.53 15.80
CA ASN A 89 13.34 -3.17 16.14
C ASN A 89 13.35 -2.19 14.94
N LEU A 90 12.47 -2.40 13.97
CA LEU A 90 12.33 -1.56 12.78
C LEU A 90 11.38 -0.39 13.01
N ASN A 91 11.55 0.69 12.25
CA ASN A 91 10.70 1.87 12.33
C ASN A 91 9.29 1.60 11.80
N VAL A 92 8.36 1.28 12.71
CA VAL A 92 6.95 1.00 12.41
C VAL A 92 6.23 2.22 11.81
N ASN A 93 6.69 3.44 12.07
CA ASN A 93 6.04 4.65 11.53
C ASN A 93 6.17 4.77 10.01
N ASN A 94 7.14 4.06 9.41
CA ASN A 94 7.31 3.98 7.97
C ASN A 94 6.32 3.00 7.32
N LEU A 95 5.59 2.18 8.09
CA LEU A 95 4.66 1.19 7.53
C LEU A 95 3.39 1.85 6.98
N VAL A 96 3.13 1.65 5.69
CA VAL A 96 1.84 1.91 5.07
C VAL A 96 1.26 0.60 4.56
N VAL A 97 0.09 0.21 5.07
CA VAL A 97 -0.57 -1.01 4.61
C VAL A 97 -1.51 -0.69 3.45
N LYS A 98 -1.20 -1.22 2.28
CA LYS A 98 -2.06 -1.15 1.10
C LYS A 98 -3.16 -2.19 1.23
N ILE A 99 -4.40 -1.71 1.12
CA ILE A 99 -5.61 -2.53 1.14
C ILE A 99 -6.22 -2.57 -0.27
N PRO A 100 -6.51 -3.76 -0.84
CA PRO A 100 -7.18 -3.88 -2.12
C PRO A 100 -8.54 -3.15 -2.13
N MET A 101 -8.82 -2.38 -3.17
CA MET A 101 -10.07 -1.64 -3.31
C MET A 101 -11.24 -2.59 -3.57
N SER A 102 -11.94 -2.96 -2.50
CA SER A 102 -13.13 -3.83 -2.52
C SER A 102 -14.06 -3.44 -1.37
N LEU A 103 -15.29 -3.99 -1.34
CA LEU A 103 -16.20 -3.74 -0.21
C LEU A 103 -15.60 -4.23 1.12
N GLU A 104 -14.94 -5.38 1.13
CA GLU A 104 -14.24 -5.89 2.31
C GLU A 104 -13.01 -5.04 2.64
N GLY A 105 -12.27 -4.58 1.63
CA GLY A 105 -11.16 -3.64 1.84
C GLY A 105 -11.61 -2.34 2.50
N LEU A 106 -12.73 -1.75 2.05
CA LEU A 106 -13.29 -0.54 2.65
C LEU A 106 -13.75 -0.77 4.10
N LYS A 107 -14.30 -1.94 4.42
CA LYS A 107 -14.60 -2.34 5.80
C LYS A 107 -13.33 -2.43 6.64
N ALA A 108 -12.28 -3.07 6.12
CA ALA A 108 -10.99 -3.19 6.80
C ALA A 108 -10.37 -1.81 7.10
N VAL A 109 -10.39 -0.91 6.12
CA VAL A 109 -9.92 0.47 6.24
C VAL A 109 -10.70 1.25 7.32
N LYS A 110 -12.04 1.14 7.33
CA LYS A 110 -12.87 1.77 8.37
C LYS A 110 -12.49 1.29 9.78
N ILE A 111 -12.26 -0.02 9.94
CA ILE A 111 -11.92 -0.62 11.24
C ILE A 111 -10.49 -0.21 11.66
N ALA A 112 -9.56 -0.13 10.72
CA ALA A 112 -8.19 0.30 10.96
C ALA A 112 -8.04 1.80 11.27
N GLY A 113 -9.15 2.54 11.42
CA GLY A 113 -9.14 3.93 11.90
C GLY A 113 -9.16 5.00 10.80
N PHE A 114 -9.62 4.67 9.59
CA PHE A 114 -9.73 5.69 8.54
C PHE A 114 -10.84 6.69 8.88
N GLY A 115 -10.44 7.97 9.00
CA GLY A 115 -11.31 9.10 9.26
C GLY A 115 -12.52 9.14 8.32
N THR A 116 -13.62 9.68 8.84
CA THR A 116 -14.89 9.88 8.13
C THR A 116 -14.67 10.67 6.84
N TYR A 117 -14.70 10.00 5.70
CA TYR A 117 -14.78 10.70 4.42
C TYR A 117 -16.09 11.47 4.34
N LYS A 118 -16.04 12.78 4.09
CA LYS A 118 -17.18 13.49 3.52
C LYS A 118 -17.38 12.99 2.10
N VAL A 119 -18.26 12.01 1.93
CA VAL A 119 -18.82 11.69 0.61
C VAL A 119 -19.66 12.89 0.19
N ALA A 120 -19.10 13.77 -0.63
CA ALA A 120 -19.89 14.78 -1.30
C ALA A 120 -20.83 14.04 -2.25
N LYS A 121 -22.11 13.91 -1.87
CA LYS A 121 -23.17 13.46 -2.78
C LYS A 121 -23.24 14.47 -3.92
N ARG A 122 -22.49 14.24 -4.99
CA ARG A 122 -22.64 14.97 -6.25
C ARG A 122 -23.76 14.28 -7.02
N LYS A 123 -24.72 15.05 -7.54
CA LYS A 123 -25.65 14.53 -8.55
C LYS A 123 -24.83 13.88 -9.67
N ALA A 124 -25.25 12.72 -10.14
CA ALA A 124 -24.69 12.12 -11.35
C ALA A 124 -24.68 13.20 -12.45
N ARG A 125 -23.52 13.45 -13.03
CA ARG A 125 -23.42 14.38 -14.16
C ARG A 125 -23.96 13.63 -15.37
N VAL A 126 -24.85 14.27 -16.11
CA VAL A 126 -25.28 13.77 -17.42
C VAL A 126 -24.03 13.66 -18.29
N GLY A 127 -23.74 12.45 -18.77
CA GLY A 127 -22.60 12.22 -19.65
C GLY A 127 -22.76 13.03 -20.93
N ARG A 128 -21.66 13.38 -21.60
CA ARG A 128 -21.72 13.95 -22.95
C ARG A 128 -20.92 13.10 -23.89
N ASN A 129 -21.44 12.88 -25.09
CA ASN A 129 -20.70 12.25 -26.16
C ASN A 129 -19.52 13.17 -26.54
N PRO A 130 -18.25 12.73 -26.46
CA PRO A 130 -17.10 13.59 -26.72
C PRO A 130 -16.95 13.98 -28.20
N ARG A 131 -17.70 13.35 -29.11
CA ARG A 131 -17.70 13.68 -30.54
C ARG A 131 -18.87 14.61 -30.92
N THR A 132 -20.05 14.40 -30.34
CA THR A 132 -21.27 15.16 -30.71
C THR A 132 -21.70 16.20 -29.67
N TRP A 133 -21.11 16.18 -28.47
CA TRP A 133 -21.47 17.00 -27.31
C TRP A 133 -22.89 16.83 -26.77
N GLU A 134 -23.65 15.91 -27.35
CA GLU A 134 -25.00 15.58 -26.92
C GLU A 134 -24.98 14.91 -25.55
N SER A 135 -26.01 15.22 -24.77
CA SER A 135 -26.26 14.63 -23.46
C SER A 135 -26.60 13.14 -23.62
N ILE A 136 -25.87 12.29 -22.91
CA ILE A 136 -26.16 10.87 -22.75
C ILE A 136 -27.01 10.77 -21.47
N GLN A 137 -28.32 10.53 -21.64
CA GLN A 137 -29.25 10.26 -20.53
C GLN A 137 -28.91 8.93 -19.87
#